data_AF-A0A7J3TX72-F1
#
_entry.id   AF-A0A7J3TX72-F1
#
_cell.length_a   1.000
_cell.length_b   1.000
_cell.length_c   1.000
_cell.angle_alpha   90.00
_cell.angle_beta   90.00
_cell.angle_gamma   90.00
#
_symmetry.space_group_name_H-M   'P 1'
#
loop_
_entity.id
_entity.type
_entity.pdbx_description
1 polymer ?
#
loop_
_entity_poly.entity_id
_entity_poly.type
_entity_poly.pdbx_seq_one_letter_code
_entity_poly.pdbx_strand_id
1 'polypeptide(L)'
;MCGERGAWFREARFGMFLHWGLYSILGRGEWVMYLEHIPVEEYSKLSEKFKPTKFNPDEWVSYAKEAGMRYMVLTSRHHDGFSLFDSKVSDYTAAKTAAGRDLVAEFVKACHKAGMRVGLYYSLLDWRWPEYWKGPKKDPEGWAKFLEYVHTQVEEICSNYGRLDVLWYDGAWPYSAEDWRSAELNAKVRKLQPEILINNRSGLPEDFDTPEQHVSFSPPGRLWESCMTMTEYFWGYCKGDPWRSTRRLIQTLVTCASGEGNLLLNVGPKADGTFPARAIRILKEIGSWMKVNGESIYGSERCPFSTSVGTFTAKGNKVYVHVFRWPGREVCIAGVGNDVKDAYMLATGDYVKFSKKDGRVFLRGLPAKAPDPYDTVIVLELDGKPQGLTFRVEQRL
;
A
#
# COMPACT_ATOMS: atom_id res chain seq x y z
N MET A 1 -0.72 21.74 -2.15
CA MET A 1 0.25 21.11 -1.22
C MET A 1 -0.53 20.30 -0.20
N CYS A 2 -0.36 18.98 -0.16
CA CYS A 2 -1.00 18.10 0.83
C CYS A 2 -0.37 18.40 2.21
N GLY A 3 -0.92 19.38 2.93
CA GLY A 3 -0.35 20.02 4.14
C GLY A 3 -0.10 19.08 5.34
N GLU A 4 -0.36 19.56 6.56
CA GLU A 4 -0.19 18.76 7.80
C GLU A 4 -0.89 17.38 7.74
N ARG A 5 -2.03 17.30 7.02
CA ARG A 5 -2.83 16.08 6.83
C ARG A 5 -2.02 14.89 6.27
N GLY A 6 -1.10 15.14 5.35
CA GLY A 6 -0.29 14.11 4.70
C GLY A 6 0.95 13.69 5.49
N ALA A 7 1.25 14.35 6.62
CA ALA A 7 2.49 14.13 7.36
C ALA A 7 2.62 12.70 7.89
N TRP A 8 1.53 12.16 8.46
CA TRP A 8 1.53 10.79 8.98
C TRP A 8 1.79 9.76 7.87
N PHE A 9 1.27 10.02 6.66
CA PHE A 9 1.41 9.13 5.52
C PHE A 9 2.86 9.06 5.03
N ARG A 10 3.56 10.21 5.01
CA ARG A 10 5.00 10.26 4.71
C ARG A 10 5.83 9.53 5.75
N GLU A 11 5.48 9.64 7.03
CA GLU A 11 6.20 8.92 8.08
C GLU A 11 5.96 7.41 8.00
N ALA A 12 4.74 7.00 7.65
CA ALA A 12 4.27 5.62 7.71
C ALA A 12 5.03 4.67 6.77
N ARG A 13 5.18 5.04 5.49
CA ARG A 13 5.86 4.30 4.40
C ARG A 13 5.34 2.90 4.07
N PHE A 14 4.70 2.20 4.99
CA PHE A 14 4.33 0.80 4.84
C PHE A 14 2.95 0.51 5.43
N GLY A 15 2.05 -0.03 4.62
CA GLY A 15 0.69 -0.39 4.99
C GLY A 15 0.26 -1.77 4.50
N MET A 16 -0.85 -2.27 5.05
CA MET A 16 -1.50 -3.52 4.63
C MET A 16 -2.71 -3.24 3.75
N PHE A 17 -2.79 -3.86 2.57
CA PHE A 17 -4.04 -3.97 1.82
C PHE A 17 -4.73 -5.29 2.17
N LEU A 18 -6.05 -5.29 2.25
CA LEU A 18 -6.87 -6.47 2.45
C LEU A 18 -7.97 -6.54 1.39
N HIS A 19 -7.87 -7.53 0.49
CA HIS A 19 -8.92 -7.86 -0.47
C HIS A 19 -9.67 -9.10 0.00
N TRP A 20 -10.84 -8.86 0.58
CA TRP A 20 -11.70 -9.90 1.11
C TRP A 20 -13.17 -9.70 0.73
N GLY A 21 -13.87 -10.79 0.47
CA GLY A 21 -15.23 -10.79 -0.04
C GLY A 21 -15.65 -12.17 -0.53
N LEU A 22 -16.77 -12.24 -1.25
CA LEU A 22 -17.35 -13.52 -1.70
C LEU A 22 -16.42 -14.32 -2.61
N TYR A 23 -15.62 -13.64 -3.43
CA TYR A 23 -14.60 -14.25 -4.29
C TYR A 23 -13.61 -15.14 -3.54
N SER A 24 -13.40 -14.90 -2.24
CA SER A 24 -12.54 -15.75 -1.41
C SER A 24 -13.08 -17.17 -1.19
N ILE A 25 -14.39 -17.39 -1.39
CA ILE A 25 -15.02 -18.72 -1.38
C ILE A 25 -14.57 -19.52 -2.60
N LEU A 26 -14.54 -18.88 -3.77
CA LEU A 26 -14.15 -19.52 -5.02
C LEU A 26 -12.65 -19.75 -5.10
N GLY A 27 -11.85 -18.90 -4.45
CA GLY A 27 -10.42 -19.10 -4.28
C GLY A 27 -9.63 -19.01 -5.58
N ARG A 28 -10.09 -18.17 -6.53
CA ARG A 28 -9.49 -17.94 -7.86
C ARG A 28 -9.41 -16.44 -8.22
N GLY A 29 -9.31 -15.58 -7.21
CA GLY A 29 -9.20 -14.13 -7.40
C GLY A 29 -10.53 -13.39 -7.46
N GLU A 30 -10.47 -12.08 -7.26
CA GLU A 30 -11.58 -11.14 -7.12
C GLU A 30 -12.30 -10.81 -8.42
N TRP A 31 -11.65 -11.02 -9.56
CA TRP A 31 -12.23 -10.86 -10.90
C TRP A 31 -13.00 -12.07 -11.41
N VAL A 32 -13.08 -13.16 -10.63
CA VAL A 32 -13.68 -14.43 -11.05
C VAL A 32 -15.11 -14.30 -11.57
N MET A 33 -15.95 -13.44 -10.97
CA MET A 33 -17.31 -13.19 -11.45
C MET A 33 -17.31 -12.70 -12.89
N TYR A 34 -16.46 -11.72 -13.20
CA TYR A 34 -16.37 -11.11 -14.52
C TYR A 34 -15.67 -12.03 -15.52
N LEU A 35 -14.52 -12.60 -15.16
CA LEU A 35 -13.69 -13.40 -16.08
C LEU A 35 -14.30 -14.75 -16.44
N GLU A 36 -15.03 -15.37 -15.52
CA GLU A 36 -15.73 -16.64 -15.78
C GLU A 36 -17.18 -16.40 -16.25
N HIS A 37 -17.59 -15.14 -16.45
CA HIS A 37 -18.94 -14.75 -16.88
C HIS A 37 -20.05 -15.35 -15.98
N ILE A 38 -19.79 -15.39 -14.66
CA ILE A 38 -20.73 -15.97 -13.70
C ILE A 38 -21.96 -15.06 -13.62
N PRO A 39 -23.19 -15.58 -13.86
CA PRO A 39 -24.40 -14.79 -13.76
C PRO A 39 -24.57 -14.16 -12.38
N VAL A 40 -25.17 -12.96 -12.33
CA VAL A 40 -25.38 -12.21 -11.08
C VAL A 40 -26.16 -13.05 -10.06
N GLU A 41 -27.21 -13.75 -10.50
CA GLU A 41 -28.06 -14.59 -9.66
C GLU A 41 -27.31 -15.82 -9.13
N GLU A 42 -26.35 -16.35 -9.88
CA GLU A 42 -25.51 -17.46 -9.44
C GLU A 42 -24.48 -16.98 -8.42
N TYR A 43 -23.75 -15.91 -8.74
CA TYR A 43 -22.70 -15.37 -7.87
C TYR A 43 -23.29 -14.85 -6.55
N SER A 44 -24.48 -14.23 -6.59
CA SER A 44 -25.14 -13.67 -5.40
C SER A 44 -25.46 -14.73 -4.33
N LYS A 45 -25.67 -15.99 -4.72
CA LYS A 45 -25.87 -17.11 -3.77
C LYS A 45 -24.64 -17.43 -2.93
N LEU A 46 -23.45 -16.92 -3.28
CA LEU A 46 -22.27 -17.03 -2.43
C LEU A 46 -22.46 -16.29 -1.11
N SER A 47 -23.28 -15.24 -1.07
CA SER A 47 -23.59 -14.50 0.16
C SER A 47 -24.30 -15.37 1.23
N GLU A 48 -25.03 -16.41 0.81
CA GLU A 48 -25.67 -17.39 1.71
C GLU A 48 -24.65 -18.39 2.30
N LYS A 49 -23.46 -18.47 1.72
CA LYS A 49 -22.37 -19.38 2.10
C LYS A 49 -21.22 -18.66 2.81
N PHE A 50 -21.13 -17.34 2.69
CA PHE A 50 -20.06 -16.56 3.28
C PHE A 50 -20.24 -16.44 4.79
N LYS A 51 -19.57 -17.35 5.52
CA LYS A 51 -19.61 -17.44 6.98
C LYS A 51 -18.18 -17.37 7.52
N PRO A 52 -17.68 -16.18 7.85
CA PRO A 52 -16.29 -16.00 8.29
C PRO A 52 -16.10 -16.38 9.76
N THR A 53 -16.21 -17.69 10.04
CA THR A 53 -16.25 -18.25 11.40
C THR A 53 -14.96 -18.07 12.21
N LYS A 54 -13.85 -17.76 11.54
CA LYS A 54 -12.54 -17.53 12.15
C LYS A 54 -12.05 -16.10 11.93
N PHE A 55 -12.89 -15.20 11.44
CA PHE A 55 -12.52 -13.79 11.30
C PHE A 55 -12.31 -13.17 12.68
N ASN A 56 -11.06 -12.74 12.91
CA ASN A 56 -10.63 -12.01 14.08
C ASN A 56 -9.77 -10.82 13.63
N PRO A 57 -10.31 -9.59 13.60
CA PRO A 57 -9.57 -8.43 13.13
C PRO A 57 -8.45 -8.01 14.10
N ASP A 58 -8.51 -8.35 15.39
CA ASP A 58 -7.39 -8.14 16.31
C ASP A 58 -6.16 -8.95 15.86
N GLU A 59 -6.35 -10.15 15.31
CA GLU A 59 -5.28 -10.99 14.77
C GLU A 59 -4.66 -10.37 13.51
N TRP A 60 -5.50 -9.86 12.60
CA TRP A 60 -5.03 -9.16 11.40
C TRP A 60 -4.18 -7.94 11.74
N VAL A 61 -4.64 -7.12 12.68
CA VAL A 61 -3.92 -5.94 13.17
C VAL A 61 -2.61 -6.36 13.85
N SER A 62 -2.61 -7.47 14.60
CA SER A 62 -1.39 -8.02 15.21
C SER A 62 -0.35 -8.38 14.15
N TYR A 63 -0.73 -9.08 13.08
CA TYR A 63 0.21 -9.42 11.99
C TYR A 63 0.73 -8.17 11.26
N ALA A 64 -0.13 -7.18 11.02
CA ALA A 64 0.28 -5.91 10.40
C ALA A 64 1.31 -5.17 11.27
N LYS A 65 1.07 -5.09 12.58
CA LYS A 65 2.01 -4.47 13.52
C LYS A 65 3.32 -5.23 13.62
N GLU A 66 3.27 -6.56 13.71
CA GLU A 66 4.46 -7.41 13.75
C GLU A 66 5.32 -7.21 12.50
N ALA A 67 4.69 -7.04 11.32
CA ALA A 67 5.37 -6.73 10.06
C ALA A 67 5.96 -5.30 10.00
N GLY A 68 5.64 -4.42 10.95
CA GLY A 68 6.05 -3.02 10.93
C GLY A 68 5.14 -2.10 10.09
N MET A 69 3.94 -2.54 9.72
CA MET A 69 2.99 -1.68 9.00
C MET A 69 2.37 -0.64 9.95
N ARG A 70 2.02 0.53 9.40
CA ARG A 70 1.51 1.69 10.16
C ARG A 70 0.06 2.05 9.85
N TYR A 71 -0.51 1.44 8.81
CA TYR A 71 -1.91 1.60 8.42
C TYR A 71 -2.41 0.37 7.68
N MET A 72 -3.73 0.23 7.61
CA MET A 72 -4.41 -0.88 6.92
C MET A 72 -5.58 -0.36 6.10
N VAL A 73 -5.77 -0.90 4.89
CA VAL A 73 -6.87 -0.58 3.97
C VAL A 73 -7.64 -1.85 3.64
N LEU A 74 -8.93 -1.90 3.99
CA LEU A 74 -9.81 -3.04 3.73
C LEU A 74 -10.80 -2.72 2.61
N THR A 75 -11.03 -3.66 1.68
CA THR A 75 -12.15 -3.60 0.74
C THR A 75 -13.49 -3.58 1.49
N SER A 76 -14.10 -2.41 1.66
CA SER A 76 -15.46 -2.33 2.22
C SER A 76 -16.47 -2.87 1.21
N ARG A 77 -16.20 -2.68 -0.08
CA ARG A 77 -16.95 -3.23 -1.22
C ARG A 77 -16.04 -3.30 -2.44
N HIS A 78 -16.03 -4.45 -3.12
CA HIS A 78 -15.30 -4.65 -4.37
C HIS A 78 -16.25 -4.58 -5.59
N HIS A 79 -15.71 -4.81 -6.78
CA HIS A 79 -16.43 -4.78 -8.06
C HIS A 79 -17.66 -5.69 -8.14
N ASP A 80 -17.68 -6.81 -7.40
CA ASP A 80 -18.81 -7.73 -7.33
C ASP A 80 -20.03 -7.15 -6.57
N GLY A 81 -19.86 -5.98 -5.96
CA GLY A 81 -20.90 -5.21 -5.31
C GLY A 81 -21.24 -5.67 -3.89
N PHE A 82 -20.63 -6.74 -3.39
CA PHE A 82 -20.89 -7.23 -2.03
C PHE A 82 -20.28 -6.29 -0.99
N SER A 83 -21.11 -5.77 -0.09
CA SER A 83 -20.65 -4.85 0.95
C SER A 83 -20.28 -5.62 2.22
N LEU A 84 -19.06 -5.46 2.72
CA LEU A 84 -18.64 -5.99 4.03
C LEU A 84 -19.20 -5.21 5.22
N PHE A 85 -19.90 -4.11 4.94
CA PHE A 85 -20.46 -3.16 5.90
C PHE A 85 -21.99 -3.15 5.83
N ASP A 86 -22.68 -2.71 6.88
CA ASP A 86 -24.15 -2.64 6.87
C ASP A 86 -24.66 -1.38 6.14
N SER A 87 -25.04 -1.55 4.88
CA SER A 87 -25.61 -0.48 4.05
C SER A 87 -27.12 -0.48 4.09
N LYS A 88 -27.75 0.70 4.21
CA LYS A 88 -29.22 0.85 4.19
C LYS A 88 -29.80 0.79 2.78
N VAL A 89 -28.98 1.07 1.76
CA VAL A 89 -29.39 1.10 0.35
C VAL A 89 -29.13 -0.22 -0.39
N SER A 90 -28.65 -1.25 0.31
CA SER A 90 -28.39 -2.57 -0.26
C SER A 90 -28.74 -3.68 0.72
N ASP A 91 -29.36 -4.76 0.24
CA ASP A 91 -29.52 -6.00 1.02
C ASP A 91 -28.40 -7.02 0.73
N TYR A 92 -27.51 -6.69 -0.21
CA TYR A 92 -26.37 -7.52 -0.58
C TYR A 92 -25.13 -7.17 0.25
N THR A 93 -25.25 -7.41 1.57
CA THR A 93 -24.25 -7.04 2.56
C THR A 93 -23.92 -8.21 3.49
N ALA A 94 -22.74 -8.18 4.12
CA ALA A 94 -22.36 -9.16 5.14
C ALA A 94 -23.30 -9.15 6.35
N ALA A 95 -23.83 -7.99 6.73
CA ALA A 95 -24.74 -7.86 7.86
C ALA A 95 -26.11 -8.51 7.61
N LYS A 96 -26.61 -8.46 6.37
CA LYS A 96 -27.96 -8.92 5.98
C LYS A 96 -27.99 -10.31 5.32
N THR A 97 -26.84 -10.96 5.20
CA THR A 97 -26.70 -12.29 4.60
C THR A 97 -26.08 -13.26 5.60
N ALA A 98 -25.49 -14.38 5.16
CA ALA A 98 -25.12 -15.48 6.05
C ALA A 98 -24.03 -15.15 7.08
N ALA A 99 -23.22 -14.11 6.84
CA ALA A 99 -22.24 -13.64 7.82
C ALA A 99 -22.92 -13.02 9.05
N GLY A 100 -24.07 -12.35 8.86
CA GLY A 100 -24.88 -11.74 9.93
C GLY A 100 -24.14 -10.69 10.76
N ARG A 101 -23.07 -10.10 10.21
CA ARG A 101 -22.10 -9.25 10.93
C ARG A 101 -21.66 -8.08 10.06
N ASP A 102 -21.48 -6.92 10.68
CA ASP A 102 -20.79 -5.79 10.07
C ASP A 102 -19.28 -5.95 10.24
N LEU A 103 -18.64 -6.49 9.20
CA LEU A 103 -17.23 -6.87 9.24
C LEU A 103 -16.32 -5.65 9.16
N VAL A 104 -16.78 -4.56 8.54
CA VAL A 104 -16.06 -3.28 8.51
C VAL A 104 -16.07 -2.61 9.87
N ALA A 105 -17.20 -2.60 10.59
CA ALA A 105 -17.26 -2.07 11.95
C ALA A 105 -16.30 -2.79 12.89
N GLU A 106 -16.24 -4.13 12.82
CA GLU A 106 -15.32 -4.93 13.63
C GLU A 106 -13.85 -4.66 13.28
N PHE A 107 -13.52 -4.54 11.99
CA PHE A 107 -12.18 -4.19 11.52
C PHE A 107 -11.74 -2.80 11.98
N VAL A 108 -12.57 -1.79 11.77
CA VAL A 108 -12.25 -0.40 12.15
C VAL A 108 -12.07 -0.27 13.66
N LYS A 109 -12.95 -0.91 14.44
CA LYS A 109 -12.83 -0.98 15.90
C LYS A 109 -11.51 -1.59 16.35
N ALA A 110 -11.07 -2.70 15.74
CA ALA A 110 -9.79 -3.32 16.06
C ALA A 110 -8.60 -2.43 15.72
N CYS A 111 -8.64 -1.75 14.56
CA CYS A 111 -7.62 -0.78 14.18
C CYS A 111 -7.52 0.37 15.20
N HIS A 112 -8.64 1.01 15.55
CA HIS A 112 -8.68 2.09 16.53
C HIS A 112 -8.20 1.65 17.92
N LYS A 113 -8.67 0.49 18.40
CA LYS A 113 -8.22 -0.12 19.67
C LYS A 113 -6.71 -0.29 19.71
N ALA A 114 -6.09 -0.58 18.57
CA ALA A 114 -4.66 -0.77 18.45
C ALA A 114 -3.89 0.52 18.08
N GLY A 115 -4.55 1.66 17.89
CA GLY A 115 -3.90 2.88 17.38
C GLY A 115 -3.35 2.73 15.95
N MET A 116 -3.90 1.79 15.18
CA MET A 116 -3.59 1.60 13.76
C MET A 116 -4.39 2.59 12.92
N ARG A 117 -3.72 3.30 12.00
CA ARG A 117 -4.40 4.15 11.01
C ARG A 117 -5.25 3.27 10.09
N VAL A 118 -6.46 3.71 9.78
CA VAL A 118 -7.44 2.86 9.11
C VAL A 118 -7.94 3.50 7.82
N GLY A 119 -7.99 2.70 6.77
CA GLY A 119 -8.57 3.06 5.49
C GLY A 119 -9.57 2.05 5.00
N LEU A 120 -10.46 2.51 4.12
CA LEU A 120 -11.41 1.65 3.43
C LEU A 120 -11.28 1.87 1.93
N TYR A 121 -11.18 0.75 1.21
CA TYR A 121 -11.29 0.71 -0.23
C TYR A 121 -12.75 0.64 -0.64
N TYR A 122 -13.13 1.38 -1.67
CA TYR A 122 -14.46 1.36 -2.23
C TYR A 122 -14.44 1.35 -3.77
N SER A 123 -15.01 0.30 -4.36
CA SER A 123 -15.23 0.22 -5.81
C SER A 123 -16.40 1.11 -6.24
N LEU A 124 -16.18 2.13 -7.07
CA LEU A 124 -17.25 2.90 -7.71
C LEU A 124 -18.08 2.01 -8.65
N LEU A 125 -17.40 1.11 -9.37
CA LEU A 125 -18.00 0.09 -10.21
C LEU A 125 -18.87 -0.90 -9.39
N ASP A 126 -19.96 -1.39 -9.98
CA ASP A 126 -20.73 -2.57 -9.55
C ASP A 126 -21.09 -3.43 -10.76
N TRP A 127 -20.58 -4.66 -10.85
CA TRP A 127 -20.89 -5.56 -11.97
C TRP A 127 -22.37 -5.96 -12.05
N ARG A 128 -23.12 -5.84 -10.96
CA ARG A 128 -24.54 -6.24 -10.89
C ARG A 128 -25.49 -5.21 -11.47
N TRP A 129 -25.04 -3.96 -11.64
CA TRP A 129 -25.89 -2.87 -12.13
C TRP A 129 -25.78 -2.76 -13.65
N PRO A 130 -26.86 -3.03 -14.42
CA PRO A 130 -26.88 -2.84 -15.87
C PRO A 130 -26.52 -1.41 -16.29
N GLU A 131 -26.85 -0.42 -15.45
CA GLU A 131 -26.63 1.01 -15.65
C GLU A 131 -25.14 1.33 -15.76
N TYR A 132 -24.30 0.63 -14.98
CA TYR A 132 -22.85 0.77 -15.09
C TYR A 132 -22.34 0.37 -16.48
N TRP A 133 -22.94 -0.63 -17.12
CA TRP A 133 -22.54 -1.09 -18.46
C TRP A 133 -23.13 -0.26 -19.60
N LYS A 134 -24.31 0.33 -19.40
CA LYS A 134 -24.94 1.24 -20.38
C LYS A 134 -24.26 2.61 -20.37
N GLY A 135 -23.92 3.10 -19.18
CA GLY A 135 -23.29 4.39 -18.96
C GLY A 135 -24.23 5.60 -19.08
N PRO A 136 -23.76 6.78 -18.67
CA PRO A 136 -24.57 8.01 -18.55
C PRO A 136 -25.16 8.49 -19.88
N LYS A 137 -24.49 8.20 -21.01
CA LYS A 137 -24.95 8.62 -22.34
C LYS A 137 -26.13 7.81 -22.85
N LYS A 138 -26.16 6.51 -22.57
CA LYS A 138 -27.19 5.59 -23.08
C LYS A 138 -28.37 5.44 -22.10
N ASP A 139 -28.10 5.58 -20.80
CA ASP A 139 -29.11 5.45 -19.75
C ASP A 139 -28.89 6.50 -18.64
N PRO A 140 -29.18 7.79 -18.92
CA PRO A 140 -28.92 8.87 -17.98
C PRO A 140 -29.73 8.75 -16.67
N GLU A 141 -30.99 8.31 -16.76
CA GLU A 141 -31.86 8.14 -15.58
C GLU A 141 -31.43 6.94 -14.72
N GLY A 142 -31.09 5.80 -15.34
CA GLY A 142 -30.54 4.66 -14.64
C GLY A 142 -29.19 4.99 -14.00
N TRP A 143 -28.31 5.65 -14.74
CA TRP A 143 -27.02 6.12 -14.23
C TRP A 143 -27.19 7.04 -13.01
N ALA A 144 -28.16 7.97 -13.03
CA ALA A 144 -28.41 8.84 -11.90
C ALA A 144 -28.80 8.07 -10.61
N LYS A 145 -29.62 7.02 -10.74
CA LYS A 145 -29.97 6.14 -9.60
C LYS A 145 -28.76 5.34 -9.10
N PHE A 146 -27.94 4.85 -10.02
CA PHE A 146 -26.70 4.14 -9.67
C PHE A 146 -25.70 5.06 -8.95
N LEU A 147 -25.55 6.30 -9.42
CA LEU A 147 -24.74 7.31 -8.74
C LEU A 147 -25.26 7.62 -7.34
N GLU A 148 -26.58 7.79 -7.18
CA GLU A 148 -27.19 8.02 -5.87
C GLU A 148 -26.90 6.86 -4.90
N TYR A 149 -27.01 5.61 -5.37
CA TYR A 149 -26.62 4.43 -4.62
C TYR A 149 -25.15 4.50 -4.17
N VAL A 150 -24.22 4.74 -5.11
CA VAL A 150 -22.79 4.82 -4.84
C VAL A 150 -22.45 5.95 -3.86
N HIS A 151 -22.96 7.16 -4.09
CA HIS A 151 -22.71 8.33 -3.26
C HIS A 151 -23.29 8.16 -1.85
N THR A 152 -24.45 7.51 -1.73
CA THR A 152 -25.07 7.20 -0.43
C THR A 152 -24.20 6.21 0.35
N GLN A 153 -23.70 5.15 -0.28
CA GLN A 153 -22.82 4.19 0.38
C GLN A 153 -21.50 4.82 0.87
N VAL A 154 -20.89 5.70 0.08
CA VAL A 154 -19.69 6.43 0.49
C VAL A 154 -19.98 7.36 1.68
N GLU A 155 -21.15 8.02 1.70
CA GLU A 155 -21.60 8.80 2.86
C GLU A 155 -21.80 7.93 4.10
N GLU A 156 -22.42 6.75 3.97
CA GLU A 156 -22.59 5.79 5.07
C GLU A 156 -21.24 5.39 5.67
N ILE A 157 -20.27 5.05 4.82
CA ILE A 157 -18.90 4.70 5.22
C ILE A 157 -18.24 5.86 5.97
N CYS A 158 -18.38 7.10 5.48
CA CYS A 158 -17.75 8.26 6.10
C CYS A 158 -18.48 8.75 7.36
N SER A 159 -19.70 8.27 7.64
CA SER A 159 -20.51 8.74 8.77
C SER A 159 -20.58 7.73 9.92
N ASN A 160 -20.58 6.42 9.63
CA ASN A 160 -20.98 5.40 10.60
C ASN A 160 -19.81 4.67 11.29
N TYR A 161 -18.58 4.80 10.77
CA TYR A 161 -17.44 3.99 11.21
C TYR A 161 -16.37 4.79 11.98
N GLY A 162 -16.71 5.98 12.47
CA GLY A 162 -15.77 6.85 13.17
C GLY A 162 -14.72 7.47 12.24
N ARG A 163 -13.55 7.82 12.76
CA ARG A 163 -12.48 8.45 11.96
C ARG A 163 -11.87 7.46 10.98
N LEU A 164 -11.83 7.85 9.70
CA LEU A 164 -11.08 7.16 8.64
C LEU A 164 -9.89 8.03 8.19
N ASP A 165 -8.74 7.40 8.00
CA ASP A 165 -7.52 8.06 7.57
C ASP A 165 -7.30 7.97 6.05
N VAL A 166 -7.87 6.96 5.38
CA VAL A 166 -7.79 6.79 3.92
C VAL A 166 -9.14 6.34 3.34
N LEU A 167 -9.59 6.99 2.27
CA LEU A 167 -10.60 6.46 1.36
C LEU A 167 -9.92 6.14 0.03
N TRP A 168 -9.92 4.87 -0.33
CA TRP A 168 -9.20 4.35 -1.49
C TRP A 168 -10.21 3.95 -2.57
N TYR A 169 -10.46 4.82 -3.54
CA TYR A 169 -11.40 4.54 -4.62
C TYR A 169 -10.82 3.62 -5.68
N ASP A 170 -11.70 2.96 -6.41
CA ASP A 170 -11.32 2.19 -7.60
C ASP A 170 -12.51 2.03 -8.55
N GLY A 171 -12.28 1.55 -9.77
CA GLY A 171 -13.36 1.24 -10.71
C GLY A 171 -14.05 2.47 -11.32
N ALA A 172 -13.38 3.62 -11.41
CA ALA A 172 -13.93 4.80 -12.11
C ALA A 172 -13.96 4.62 -13.64
N TRP A 173 -13.11 3.76 -14.20
CA TRP A 173 -13.08 3.55 -15.64
C TRP A 173 -14.39 2.89 -16.13
N PRO A 174 -14.78 3.08 -17.40
CA PRO A 174 -14.17 3.96 -18.40
C PRO A 174 -14.69 5.42 -18.33
N TYR A 175 -15.44 5.78 -17.29
CA TYR A 175 -16.15 7.06 -17.18
C TYR A 175 -15.28 8.18 -16.60
N SER A 176 -15.63 9.43 -16.90
CA SER A 176 -14.87 10.58 -16.42
C SER A 176 -15.21 10.95 -14.97
N ALA A 177 -14.39 11.82 -14.37
CA ALA A 177 -14.67 12.35 -13.03
C ALA A 177 -15.99 13.14 -12.98
N GLU A 178 -16.37 13.79 -14.09
CA GLU A 178 -17.65 14.48 -14.23
C GLU A 178 -18.82 13.49 -14.26
N ASP A 179 -18.71 12.39 -15.01
CA ASP A 179 -19.73 11.35 -15.07
C ASP A 179 -20.01 10.76 -13.67
N TRP A 180 -18.98 10.60 -12.84
CA TRP A 180 -19.09 10.14 -11.45
C TRP A 180 -19.50 11.22 -10.44
N ARG A 181 -19.54 12.49 -10.86
CA ARG A 181 -19.67 13.65 -9.96
C ARG A 181 -18.62 13.61 -8.84
N SER A 182 -17.39 13.23 -9.17
CA SER A 182 -16.32 12.99 -8.19
C SER A 182 -15.99 14.22 -7.34
N ALA A 183 -16.04 15.42 -7.93
CA ALA A 183 -15.79 16.66 -7.18
C ALA A 183 -16.82 16.88 -6.06
N GLU A 184 -18.09 16.57 -6.31
CA GLU A 184 -19.15 16.65 -5.32
C GLU A 184 -19.02 15.56 -4.26
N LEU A 185 -18.78 14.32 -4.70
CA LEU A 185 -18.58 13.18 -3.81
C LEU A 185 -17.45 13.45 -2.82
N ASN A 186 -16.29 13.91 -3.33
CA ASN A 186 -15.13 14.13 -2.50
C ASN A 186 -15.27 15.36 -1.61
N ALA A 187 -15.99 16.41 -2.05
CA ALA A 187 -16.38 17.51 -1.17
C ALA A 187 -17.25 17.04 0.01
N LYS A 188 -18.19 16.13 -0.24
CA LYS A 188 -19.04 15.53 0.80
C LYS A 188 -18.21 14.67 1.76
N VAL A 189 -17.32 13.82 1.24
CA VAL A 189 -16.36 13.05 2.04
C VAL A 189 -15.55 13.97 2.95
N ARG A 190 -15.03 15.08 2.42
CA ARG A 190 -14.26 16.07 3.19
C ARG A 190 -15.05 16.81 4.26
N LYS A 191 -16.34 17.03 4.04
CA LYS A 191 -17.23 17.60 5.05
C LYS A 191 -17.42 16.65 6.24
N LEU A 192 -17.52 15.34 5.96
CA LEU A 192 -17.72 14.29 6.98
C LEU A 192 -16.42 13.91 7.67
N GLN A 193 -15.33 13.83 6.92
CA GLN A 193 -14.00 13.39 7.36
C GLN A 193 -12.95 14.41 6.90
N PRO A 194 -12.77 15.53 7.62
CA PRO A 194 -11.86 16.61 7.20
C PRO A 194 -10.43 16.12 6.95
N GLU A 195 -9.94 15.17 7.75
CA GLU A 195 -8.53 14.71 7.74
C GLU A 195 -8.23 13.48 6.88
N ILE A 196 -9.20 12.94 6.15
CA ILE A 196 -9.02 11.71 5.36
C ILE A 196 -7.97 11.87 4.24
N LEU A 197 -7.35 10.84 3.70
CA LEU A 197 -6.60 10.95 2.44
C LEU A 197 -7.38 10.24 1.34
N ILE A 198 -7.45 10.83 0.16
CA ILE A 198 -8.18 10.26 -0.98
C ILE A 198 -7.18 10.01 -2.11
N ASN A 199 -7.24 8.84 -2.74
CA ASN A 199 -6.36 8.48 -3.85
C ASN A 199 -6.82 9.10 -5.18
N ASN A 200 -5.97 9.03 -6.20
CA ASN A 200 -6.24 9.61 -7.52
C ASN A 200 -7.22 8.79 -8.41
N ARG A 201 -8.06 7.93 -7.83
CA ARG A 201 -8.88 6.94 -8.57
C ARG A 201 -10.36 7.25 -8.65
N SER A 202 -10.80 8.39 -8.14
CA SER A 202 -12.09 8.98 -8.49
C SER A 202 -12.05 9.68 -9.87
N GLY A 203 -10.91 9.64 -10.57
CA GLY A 203 -10.66 10.41 -11.80
C GLY A 203 -10.14 11.83 -11.54
N LEU A 204 -10.09 12.26 -10.28
CA LEU A 204 -9.41 13.48 -9.85
C LEU A 204 -8.01 13.15 -9.31
N PRO A 205 -7.05 14.10 -9.32
CA PRO A 205 -5.70 13.83 -8.80
C PRO A 205 -5.67 13.43 -7.30
N GLU A 206 -6.51 14.07 -6.49
CA GLU A 206 -6.61 13.93 -5.03
C GLU A 206 -5.26 13.88 -4.28
N ASP A 207 -5.16 13.30 -3.08
CA ASP A 207 -4.00 13.52 -2.20
C ASP A 207 -2.75 12.74 -2.60
N PHE A 208 -2.90 11.56 -3.20
CA PHE A 208 -1.78 10.70 -3.58
C PHE A 208 -2.02 9.88 -4.85
N ASP A 209 -0.94 9.59 -5.57
CA ASP A 209 -0.95 8.76 -6.78
C ASP A 209 -0.83 7.26 -6.43
N THR A 210 -1.41 6.38 -7.26
CA THR A 210 -1.44 4.91 -6.99
C THR A 210 -0.87 4.05 -8.12
N PRO A 211 0.46 4.02 -8.36
CA PRO A 211 1.06 3.03 -9.25
C PRO A 211 0.75 1.60 -8.78
N GLU A 212 0.18 0.78 -9.66
CA GLU A 212 -0.32 -0.56 -9.30
C GLU A 212 0.56 -1.66 -9.87
N GLN A 213 1.00 -2.61 -9.03
CA GLN A 213 1.86 -3.75 -9.40
C GLN A 213 3.24 -3.36 -9.98
N HIS A 214 3.59 -2.07 -9.94
CA HIS A 214 4.90 -1.53 -10.30
C HIS A 214 5.25 -0.36 -9.38
N VAL A 215 6.53 0.03 -9.40
CA VAL A 215 7.01 1.21 -8.65
C VAL A 215 7.29 2.33 -9.64
N SER A 216 6.63 3.48 -9.45
CA SER A 216 6.86 4.69 -10.22
C SER A 216 6.82 5.88 -9.27
N PHE A 217 7.90 6.66 -9.23
CA PHE A 217 8.02 7.78 -8.30
C PHE A 217 7.23 8.97 -8.81
N SER A 218 6.37 9.55 -7.97
CA SER A 218 5.82 10.87 -8.25
C SER A 218 6.91 11.96 -8.09
N PRO A 219 6.68 13.18 -8.60
CA PRO A 219 7.59 14.30 -8.35
C PRO A 219 7.78 14.58 -6.84
N PRO A 220 8.93 15.14 -6.41
CA PRO A 220 9.13 15.51 -5.00
C PRO A 220 7.98 16.35 -4.43
N GLY A 221 7.54 16.04 -3.22
CA GLY A 221 6.41 16.70 -2.54
C GLY A 221 5.02 16.16 -2.90
N ARG A 222 4.88 15.37 -3.96
CA ARG A 222 3.65 14.64 -4.28
C ARG A 222 3.62 13.31 -3.54
N LEU A 223 2.58 13.07 -2.74
CA LEU A 223 2.39 11.76 -2.10
C LEU A 223 2.06 10.71 -3.16
N TRP A 224 2.55 9.49 -2.95
CA TRP A 224 2.24 8.36 -3.80
C TRP A 224 2.42 7.04 -3.06
N GLU A 225 1.74 6.01 -3.55
CA GLU A 225 1.68 4.69 -2.94
C GLU A 225 1.65 3.61 -4.00
N SER A 226 2.66 2.75 -4.01
CA SER A 226 2.56 1.52 -4.79
C SER A 226 1.72 0.50 -4.04
N CYS A 227 0.61 0.08 -4.62
CA CYS A 227 -0.11 -1.11 -4.17
C CYS A 227 0.46 -2.35 -4.87
N MET A 228 0.76 -3.40 -4.10
CA MET A 228 1.42 -4.61 -4.59
C MET A 228 0.81 -5.86 -3.95
N THR A 229 0.66 -6.93 -4.74
CA THR A 229 0.27 -8.25 -4.23
C THR A 229 1.44 -8.98 -3.60
N MET A 230 1.18 -9.77 -2.54
CA MET A 230 2.16 -10.75 -2.03
C MET A 230 2.33 -11.95 -2.97
N THR A 231 1.35 -12.18 -3.83
CA THR A 231 1.37 -13.18 -4.89
C THR A 231 1.66 -12.52 -6.25
N GLU A 232 1.72 -13.28 -7.34
CA GLU A 232 2.08 -12.72 -8.65
C GLU A 232 0.89 -12.02 -9.34
N TYR A 233 -0.34 -12.53 -9.19
CA TYR A 233 -1.45 -12.12 -10.07
C TYR A 233 -2.66 -11.50 -9.37
N PHE A 234 -3.16 -12.10 -8.28
CA PHE A 234 -4.48 -11.74 -7.73
C PHE A 234 -4.40 -10.98 -6.41
N TRP A 235 -5.37 -10.10 -6.18
CA TRP A 235 -5.52 -9.37 -4.93
C TRP A 235 -6.28 -10.20 -3.90
N GLY A 236 -7.46 -10.70 -4.28
CA GLY A 236 -8.26 -11.62 -3.49
C GLY A 236 -7.62 -13.00 -3.38
N TYR A 237 -8.09 -13.80 -2.42
CA TYR A 237 -7.56 -15.14 -2.20
C TYR A 237 -7.63 -16.00 -3.48
N CYS A 238 -6.47 -16.46 -3.93
CA CYS A 238 -6.32 -17.41 -5.03
C CYS A 238 -5.43 -18.57 -4.58
N LYS A 239 -5.96 -19.80 -4.57
CA LYS A 239 -5.25 -20.98 -4.04
C LYS A 239 -4.00 -21.32 -4.85
N GLY A 240 -4.03 -21.09 -6.16
CA GLY A 240 -2.96 -21.47 -7.09
C GLY A 240 -1.96 -20.35 -7.41
N ASP A 241 -2.13 -19.16 -6.86
CA ASP A 241 -1.31 -18.00 -7.23
C ASP A 241 0.12 -18.13 -6.65
N PRO A 242 1.19 -18.04 -7.48
CA PRO A 242 2.55 -18.08 -7.00
C PRO A 242 2.86 -16.93 -6.04
N TRP A 243 3.71 -17.20 -5.06
CA TRP A 243 4.10 -16.21 -4.05
C TRP A 243 5.39 -15.51 -4.45
N ARG A 244 5.42 -14.18 -4.26
CA ARG A 244 6.67 -13.41 -4.33
C ARG A 244 7.59 -13.80 -3.18
N SER A 245 8.90 -13.68 -3.40
CA SER A 245 9.88 -13.91 -2.35
C SER A 245 9.91 -12.76 -1.35
N THR A 246 10.19 -13.05 -0.08
CA THR A 246 10.36 -12.03 0.96
C THR A 246 11.42 -11.00 0.58
N ARG A 247 12.54 -11.44 -0.03
CA ARG A 247 13.57 -10.53 -0.58
C ARG A 247 12.96 -9.51 -1.55
N ARG A 248 12.16 -9.95 -2.52
CA ARG A 248 11.53 -9.06 -3.50
C ARG A 248 10.64 -8.03 -2.80
N LEU A 249 9.84 -8.47 -1.82
CA LEU A 249 8.90 -7.60 -1.10
C LEU A 249 9.62 -6.54 -0.23
N ILE A 250 10.67 -6.92 0.50
CA ILE A 250 11.51 -5.98 1.26
C ILE A 250 12.17 -4.98 0.32
N GLN A 251 12.77 -5.44 -0.78
CA GLN A 251 13.43 -4.54 -1.74
C GLN A 251 12.43 -3.62 -2.45
N THR A 252 11.18 -4.06 -2.67
CA THR A 252 10.09 -3.19 -3.14
C THR A 252 9.75 -2.11 -2.12
N LEU A 253 9.62 -2.45 -0.82
CA LEU A 253 9.39 -1.47 0.25
C LEU A 253 10.48 -0.40 0.27
N VAL A 254 11.74 -0.82 0.26
CA VAL A 254 12.90 0.07 0.23
C VAL A 254 12.88 0.95 -1.02
N THR A 255 12.55 0.39 -2.18
CA THR A 255 12.46 1.15 -3.44
C THR A 255 11.38 2.23 -3.34
N CYS A 256 10.20 1.92 -2.79
CA CYS A 256 9.17 2.92 -2.53
C CYS A 256 9.68 4.03 -1.59
N ALA A 257 10.27 3.64 -0.46
CA ALA A 257 10.81 4.56 0.54
C ALA A 257 11.91 5.48 -0.02
N SER A 258 12.74 4.98 -0.95
CA SER A 258 13.80 5.75 -1.64
C SER A 258 13.26 6.88 -2.53
N GLY A 259 12.01 6.75 -2.99
CA GLY A 259 11.29 7.75 -3.78
C GLY A 259 10.29 8.57 -2.96
N GLU A 260 10.39 8.56 -1.63
CA GLU A 260 9.42 9.18 -0.71
C GLU A 260 7.98 8.66 -0.85
N GLY A 261 7.82 7.45 -1.39
CA GLY A 261 6.53 6.79 -1.54
C GLY A 261 6.25 5.79 -0.44
N ASN A 262 5.02 5.28 -0.48
CA ASN A 262 4.58 4.20 0.39
C ASN A 262 4.43 2.89 -0.38
N LEU A 263 4.56 1.77 0.32
CA LEU A 263 4.15 0.45 -0.15
C LEU A 263 2.88 0.03 0.61
N LEU A 264 1.81 -0.25 -0.13
CA LEU A 264 0.61 -0.88 0.38
C LEU A 264 0.59 -2.35 -0.06
N LEU A 265 1.03 -3.24 0.83
CA LEU A 265 1.23 -4.66 0.53
C LEU A 265 -0.02 -5.47 0.85
N ASN A 266 -0.54 -6.18 -0.16
CA ASN A 266 -1.82 -6.87 -0.07
C ASN A 266 -1.74 -8.29 0.49
N VAL A 267 -2.70 -8.62 1.37
CA VAL A 267 -3.06 -9.98 1.76
C VAL A 267 -4.48 -10.26 1.29
N GLY A 268 -4.69 -11.39 0.61
CA GLY A 268 -6.03 -11.94 0.32
C GLY A 268 -6.44 -12.98 1.37
N PRO A 269 -7.31 -12.65 2.35
CA PRO A 269 -7.73 -13.60 3.39
C PRO A 269 -8.62 -14.70 2.80
N LYS A 270 -8.60 -15.89 3.43
CA LYS A 270 -9.50 -16.99 3.07
C LYS A 270 -10.95 -16.65 3.45
N ALA A 271 -11.92 -17.37 2.87
CA ALA A 271 -13.34 -17.19 3.20
C ALA A 271 -13.71 -17.34 4.68
N ASP A 272 -12.94 -18.14 5.44
CA ASP A 272 -13.14 -18.30 6.89
C ASP A 272 -12.66 -17.09 7.71
N GLY A 273 -11.99 -16.11 7.09
CA GLY A 273 -11.45 -14.91 7.73
C GLY A 273 -10.00 -15.03 8.19
N THR A 274 -9.31 -16.14 7.94
CA THR A 274 -7.89 -16.29 8.31
C THR A 274 -6.95 -15.95 7.15
N PHE A 275 -5.76 -15.44 7.47
CA PHE A 275 -4.71 -15.26 6.46
C PHE A 275 -4.13 -16.61 6.02
N PRO A 276 -3.70 -16.75 4.75
CA PRO A 276 -2.90 -17.89 4.32
C PRO A 276 -1.62 -18.01 5.17
N ALA A 277 -1.26 -19.23 5.59
CA ALA A 277 -0.09 -19.46 6.45
C ALA A 277 1.23 -18.91 5.85
N ARG A 278 1.34 -18.90 4.52
CA ARG A 278 2.50 -18.32 3.83
C ARG A 278 2.54 -16.79 3.90
N ALA A 279 1.39 -16.11 3.88
CA ALA A 279 1.33 -14.66 4.13
C ALA A 279 1.86 -14.34 5.54
N ILE A 280 1.41 -15.08 6.55
CA ILE A 280 1.87 -14.90 7.94
C ILE A 280 3.39 -15.07 8.05
N ARG A 281 3.97 -16.11 7.44
CA ARG A 281 5.43 -16.30 7.44
C ARG A 281 6.18 -15.12 6.80
N ILE A 282 5.74 -14.68 5.62
CA ILE A 282 6.37 -13.54 4.93
C ILE A 282 6.25 -12.28 5.78
N LEU A 283 5.09 -11.99 6.37
CA LEU A 283 4.89 -10.83 7.26
C LEU A 283 5.83 -10.87 8.46
N LYS A 284 6.07 -12.04 9.06
CA LYS A 284 7.03 -12.22 10.16
C LYS A 284 8.48 -12.00 9.74
N GLU A 285 8.85 -12.50 8.56
CA GLU A 285 10.20 -12.28 8.01
C GLU A 285 10.44 -10.79 7.70
N ILE A 286 9.46 -10.11 7.07
CA ILE A 286 9.49 -8.65 6.85
C ILE A 286 9.58 -7.92 8.20
N GLY A 287 8.76 -8.32 9.17
CA GLY A 287 8.75 -7.73 10.51
C GLY A 287 10.09 -7.85 11.23
N SER A 288 10.74 -9.01 11.10
CA SER A 288 12.07 -9.25 11.66
C SER A 288 13.11 -8.31 11.06
N TRP A 289 13.06 -8.08 9.73
CA TRP A 289 13.92 -7.12 9.05
C TRP A 289 13.59 -5.67 9.45
N MET A 290 12.31 -5.30 9.49
CA MET A 290 11.83 -3.97 9.86
C MET A 290 12.16 -3.59 11.32
N LYS A 291 12.19 -4.56 12.24
CA LYS A 291 12.57 -4.32 13.63
C LYS A 291 14.01 -3.79 13.76
N VAL A 292 14.89 -4.26 12.88
CA VAL A 292 16.32 -3.89 12.87
C VAL A 292 16.56 -2.68 11.98
N ASN A 293 15.97 -2.66 10.79
CA ASN A 293 16.30 -1.68 9.74
C ASN A 293 15.23 -0.59 9.57
N GLY A 294 14.15 -0.59 10.35
CA GLY A 294 12.99 0.28 10.13
C GLY A 294 13.28 1.77 10.17
N GLU A 295 14.34 2.22 10.87
CA GLU A 295 14.75 3.63 10.87
C GLU A 295 15.23 4.15 9.51
N SER A 296 15.69 3.23 8.64
CA SER A 296 16.01 3.53 7.24
C SER A 296 14.77 3.65 6.34
N ILE A 297 13.60 3.27 6.83
CA ILE A 297 12.34 3.31 6.08
C ILE A 297 11.47 4.45 6.58
N TYR A 298 11.06 4.45 7.84
CA TYR A 298 10.06 5.41 8.34
C TYR A 298 10.53 6.86 8.25
N GLY A 299 9.72 7.70 7.60
CA GLY A 299 10.04 9.11 7.37
C GLY A 299 11.26 9.35 6.47
N SER A 300 11.65 8.36 5.66
CA SER A 300 12.77 8.51 4.73
C SER A 300 12.53 9.58 3.67
N GLU A 301 13.61 10.21 3.24
CA GLU A 301 13.69 11.17 2.14
C GLU A 301 14.52 10.59 0.99
N ARG A 302 14.45 11.24 -0.18
CA ARG A 302 15.29 10.90 -1.34
C ARG A 302 16.77 11.19 -1.05
N CYS A 303 17.66 10.39 -1.62
CA CYS A 303 19.09 10.61 -1.59
C CYS A 303 19.61 10.93 -3.01
N PRO A 304 20.43 11.97 -3.20
CA PRO A 304 20.95 12.36 -4.52
C PRO A 304 22.18 11.55 -4.96
N PHE A 305 22.60 10.53 -4.20
CA PHE A 305 23.79 9.74 -4.49
C PHE A 305 23.48 8.57 -5.43
N SER A 306 24.53 7.90 -5.90
CA SER A 306 24.43 6.78 -6.83
C SER A 306 25.32 5.61 -6.41
N THR A 307 24.89 4.40 -6.73
CA THR A 307 25.68 3.17 -6.54
C THR A 307 25.20 2.07 -7.49
N SER A 308 26.01 1.03 -7.67
CA SER A 308 25.70 -0.14 -8.50
C SER A 308 24.99 -1.27 -7.74
N VAL A 309 24.94 -1.22 -6.41
CA VAL A 309 24.53 -2.38 -5.58
C VAL A 309 23.08 -2.35 -5.12
N GLY A 310 22.38 -1.23 -5.24
CA GLY A 310 21.01 -1.09 -4.74
C GLY A 310 20.55 0.36 -4.80
N THR A 311 19.94 0.84 -3.73
CA THR A 311 19.37 2.20 -3.64
C THR A 311 19.70 2.83 -2.28
N PHE A 312 19.14 4.00 -2.02
CA PHE A 312 19.35 4.76 -0.80
C PHE A 312 18.05 5.29 -0.24
N THR A 313 18.04 5.47 1.08
CA THR A 313 17.14 6.41 1.74
C THR A 313 17.97 7.41 2.53
N ALA A 314 17.38 8.56 2.88
CA ALA A 314 18.02 9.56 3.72
C ALA A 314 17.12 9.97 4.89
N LYS A 315 17.70 10.38 6.01
CA LYS A 315 16.97 11.03 7.11
C LYS A 315 17.92 11.97 7.85
N GLY A 316 17.65 13.28 7.78
CA GLY A 316 18.53 14.28 8.37
C GLY A 316 19.93 14.26 7.73
N ASN A 317 20.97 14.00 8.51
CA ASN A 317 22.35 13.86 8.04
C ASN A 317 22.77 12.40 7.78
N LYS A 318 21.85 11.43 7.90
CA LYS A 318 22.14 10.02 7.65
C LYS A 318 21.70 9.61 6.25
N VAL A 319 22.55 8.85 5.56
CA VAL A 319 22.20 8.12 4.34
C VAL A 319 22.28 6.64 4.64
N TYR A 320 21.21 5.92 4.31
CA TYR A 320 21.14 4.47 4.43
C TYR A 320 21.38 3.87 3.04
N VAL A 321 22.49 3.17 2.89
CA VAL A 321 22.84 2.43 1.68
C VAL A 321 22.19 1.06 1.77
N HIS A 322 21.18 0.82 0.95
CA HIS A 322 20.49 -0.45 0.85
C HIS A 322 21.17 -1.34 -0.18
N VAL A 323 21.87 -2.38 0.28
CA VAL A 323 22.75 -3.22 -0.54
C VAL A 323 22.00 -4.45 -1.02
N PHE A 324 21.16 -4.28 -2.05
CA PHE A 324 20.37 -5.37 -2.65
C PHE A 324 21.23 -6.47 -3.29
N ARG A 325 22.40 -6.08 -3.81
CA ARG A 325 23.37 -6.95 -4.48
C ARG A 325 24.71 -6.83 -3.75
N TRP A 326 24.95 -7.76 -2.83
CA TRP A 326 26.17 -7.73 -2.02
C TRP A 326 27.44 -7.77 -2.87
N PRO A 327 28.37 -6.81 -2.73
CA PRO A 327 29.51 -6.65 -3.63
C PRO A 327 30.76 -7.40 -3.16
N GLY A 328 30.69 -8.10 -2.02
CA GLY A 328 31.86 -8.70 -1.39
C GLY A 328 32.57 -7.71 -0.49
N ARG A 329 33.84 -7.40 -0.75
CA ARG A 329 34.72 -6.68 0.20
C ARG A 329 34.68 -5.15 0.12
N GLU A 330 34.21 -4.59 -1.00
CA GLU A 330 34.24 -3.15 -1.25
C GLU A 330 33.03 -2.69 -2.07
N VAL A 331 32.55 -1.48 -1.81
CA VAL A 331 31.56 -0.79 -2.63
C VAL A 331 31.87 0.70 -2.75
N CYS A 332 31.53 1.27 -3.90
CA CYS A 332 31.65 2.71 -4.16
C CYS A 332 30.27 3.37 -4.18
N ILE A 333 30.16 4.50 -3.47
CA ILE A 333 29.05 5.43 -3.49
C ILE A 333 29.53 6.71 -4.18
N ALA A 334 28.85 7.16 -5.22
CA ALA A 334 29.27 8.29 -6.03
C ALA A 334 28.30 9.47 -5.93
N GLY A 335 28.81 10.67 -6.22
CA GLY A 335 28.04 11.92 -6.16
C GLY A 335 27.96 12.50 -4.75
N VAL A 336 28.87 12.14 -3.84
CA VAL A 336 28.85 12.56 -2.43
C VAL A 336 29.58 13.89 -2.27
N GLY A 337 28.83 14.99 -2.13
CA GLY A 337 29.37 16.33 -1.86
C GLY A 337 29.84 16.50 -0.42
N ASN A 338 29.05 15.99 0.53
CA ASN A 338 29.29 16.07 1.97
C ASN A 338 30.59 15.40 2.42
N ASP A 339 31.17 15.86 3.53
CA ASP A 339 32.12 15.05 4.27
C ASP A 339 31.42 13.92 5.02
N VAL A 340 32.00 12.72 4.94
CA VAL A 340 31.52 11.55 5.68
C VAL A 340 32.24 11.51 7.02
N LYS A 341 31.46 11.55 8.11
CA LYS A 341 31.95 11.54 9.49
C LYS A 341 32.07 10.12 10.03
N ASP A 342 31.12 9.26 9.68
CA ASP A 342 31.14 7.85 10.08
C ASP A 342 30.47 6.94 9.04
N ALA A 343 30.81 5.66 9.08
CA ALA A 343 30.10 4.62 8.34
C ALA A 343 30.05 3.32 9.14
N TYR A 344 28.87 2.72 9.25
CA TYR A 344 28.66 1.51 10.06
C TYR A 344 27.49 0.66 9.56
N MET A 345 27.47 -0.63 9.93
CA MET A 345 26.36 -1.54 9.65
C MET A 345 25.16 -1.20 10.54
N LEU A 346 23.99 -0.92 9.97
CA LEU A 346 22.81 -0.52 10.74
C LEU A 346 22.43 -1.57 11.79
N ALA A 347 22.47 -2.84 11.41
CA ALA A 347 22.02 -3.94 12.24
C ALA A 347 22.92 -4.25 13.45
N THR A 348 24.22 -3.98 13.34
CA THR A 348 25.21 -4.42 14.35
C THR A 348 25.96 -3.26 14.99
N GLY A 349 25.97 -2.08 14.36
CA GLY A 349 26.84 -0.96 14.74
C GLY A 349 28.31 -1.17 14.36
N ASP A 350 28.64 -2.24 13.63
CA ASP A 350 30.02 -2.52 13.25
C ASP A 350 30.55 -1.43 12.31
N TYR A 351 31.69 -0.86 12.67
CA TYR A 351 32.37 0.15 11.86
C TYR A 351 32.72 -0.39 10.46
N VAL A 352 32.44 0.42 9.44
CA VAL A 352 32.78 0.16 8.04
C VAL A 352 33.89 1.12 7.64
N LYS A 353 35.08 0.59 7.36
CA LYS A 353 36.22 1.40 6.91
C LYS A 353 35.85 2.14 5.62
N PHE A 354 36.07 3.44 5.58
CA PHE A 354 35.78 4.24 4.39
C PHE A 354 36.91 5.19 4.00
N SER A 355 36.88 5.64 2.75
CA SER A 355 37.70 6.75 2.26
C SER A 355 36.93 7.55 1.21
N LYS A 356 37.07 8.87 1.20
CA LYS A 356 36.48 9.74 0.17
C LYS A 356 37.57 10.21 -0.82
N LYS A 357 37.28 10.16 -2.12
CA LYS A 357 38.12 10.71 -3.19
C LYS A 357 37.25 11.20 -4.35
N ASP A 358 37.40 12.47 -4.73
CA ASP A 358 36.71 13.09 -5.88
C ASP A 358 35.19 12.85 -5.89
N GLY A 359 34.51 13.11 -4.77
CA GLY A 359 33.06 12.90 -4.65
C GLY A 359 32.60 11.45 -4.62
N ARG A 360 33.54 10.50 -4.45
CA ARG A 360 33.25 9.07 -4.28
C ARG A 360 33.68 8.60 -2.90
N VAL A 361 32.82 7.82 -2.26
CA VAL A 361 33.08 7.17 -0.97
C VAL A 361 33.22 5.67 -1.20
N PHE A 362 34.38 5.14 -0.84
CA PHE A 362 34.68 3.72 -0.93
C PHE A 362 34.55 3.10 0.45
N LEU A 363 33.58 2.20 0.61
CA LEU A 363 33.36 1.40 1.81
C LEU A 363 34.11 0.08 1.65
N ARG A 364 34.97 -0.27 2.60
CA ARG A 364 35.93 -1.38 2.53
C ARG A 364 35.88 -2.26 3.76
N GLY A 365 36.46 -3.45 3.64
CA GLY A 365 36.53 -4.42 4.73
C GLY A 365 35.19 -5.09 5.01
N LEU A 366 34.26 -5.01 4.04
CA LEU A 366 32.95 -5.63 4.15
C LEU A 366 33.09 -7.17 4.27
N PRO A 367 32.16 -7.85 4.95
CA PRO A 367 32.08 -9.31 4.97
C PRO A 367 32.03 -9.92 3.56
N ALA A 368 32.60 -11.12 3.39
CA ALA A 368 32.61 -11.79 2.08
C ALA A 368 31.21 -12.19 1.60
N LYS A 369 30.28 -12.43 2.53
CA LYS A 369 28.87 -12.74 2.26
C LYS A 369 27.99 -11.66 2.89
N ALA A 370 26.81 -11.45 2.32
CA ALA A 370 25.84 -10.51 2.86
C ALA A 370 25.48 -10.89 4.32
N PRO A 371 25.57 -9.96 5.28
CA PRO A 371 25.08 -10.17 6.64
C PRO A 371 23.59 -10.49 6.70
N ASP A 372 22.79 -9.78 5.89
CA ASP A 372 21.35 -10.01 5.76
C ASP A 372 21.01 -10.54 4.35
N PRO A 373 20.23 -11.64 4.22
CA PRO A 373 19.92 -12.24 2.94
C PRO A 373 18.87 -11.47 2.13
N TYR A 374 18.15 -10.52 2.72
CA TYR A 374 17.12 -9.73 2.05
C TYR A 374 17.66 -8.38 1.61
N ASP A 375 18.25 -7.63 2.54
CA ASP A 375 18.85 -6.32 2.33
C ASP A 375 19.74 -5.94 3.53
N THR A 376 21.04 -5.74 3.28
CA THR A 376 21.96 -5.24 4.30
C THR A 376 22.06 -3.73 4.20
N VAL A 377 21.84 -3.03 5.32
CA VAL A 377 21.86 -1.57 5.36
C VAL A 377 23.16 -1.06 6.00
N ILE A 378 23.88 -0.21 5.27
CA ILE A 378 25.06 0.52 5.78
C ILE A 378 24.67 1.98 5.96
N VAL A 379 24.97 2.56 7.11
CA VAL A 379 24.75 3.99 7.38
C VAL A 379 25.99 4.77 6.99
N LEU A 380 25.80 5.92 6.34
CA LEU A 380 26.78 7.00 6.24
C LEU A 380 26.26 8.17 7.07
N GLU A 381 27.03 8.60 8.06
CA GLU A 381 26.78 9.86 8.76
C GLU A 381 27.54 10.99 8.09
N LEU A 382 26.81 12.01 7.65
CA LEU A 382 27.36 13.15 6.93
C LEU A 382 27.48 14.36 7.88
N ASP A 383 28.26 15.35 7.44
CA ASP A 383 28.38 16.68 8.07
C ASP A 383 27.11 17.55 7.99
N GLY A 384 26.09 17.11 7.25
CA GLY A 384 24.84 17.82 7.06
C GLY A 384 23.86 17.00 6.20
N LYS A 385 22.79 17.63 5.72
CA LYS A 385 21.86 16.96 4.79
C LYS A 385 22.60 16.50 3.52
N PRO A 386 22.18 15.39 2.87
CA PRO A 386 22.81 14.89 1.65
C PRO A 386 22.82 15.94 0.53
N GLN A 387 24.00 16.22 -0.01
CA GLN A 387 24.28 17.16 -1.09
C GLN A 387 24.96 16.41 -2.23
N GLY A 388 24.24 16.28 -3.35
CA GLY A 388 24.73 15.61 -4.54
C GLY A 388 25.74 16.46 -5.31
N LEU A 389 26.79 15.83 -5.84
CA LEU A 389 27.65 16.44 -6.86
C LEU A 389 27.17 16.07 -8.26
N THR A 390 27.07 17.06 -9.16
CA THR A 390 26.72 16.84 -10.56
C THR A 390 27.87 16.13 -11.29
N PHE A 391 27.62 14.93 -11.79
CA PHE A 391 28.55 14.25 -12.67
C PHE A 391 28.28 14.67 -14.12
N ARG A 392 29.01 15.70 -14.60
CA ARG A 392 29.26 16.17 -15.99
C ARG A 392 29.08 17.69 -16.15
N VAL A 393 30.18 18.43 -16.20
CA VAL A 393 30.48 19.45 -17.23
C VAL A 393 32.00 19.44 -17.42
N GLU A 394 32.46 19.38 -18.68
CA GLU A 394 33.86 19.35 -19.16
C GLU A 394 34.62 18.02 -19.09
N GLN A 395 34.15 17.02 -19.86
CA GLN A 395 35.12 16.15 -20.55
C GLN A 395 35.54 16.88 -21.83
N ARG A 396 36.59 17.69 -21.76
CA ARG A 396 37.40 17.96 -22.96
C ARG A 396 38.11 16.64 -23.27
N LEU A 397 37.67 15.97 -24.33
CA LEU A 397 38.39 14.85 -24.94
C LEU A 397 39.78 15.29 -25.40
#